data_AF-A0A7C1FNU0-F1
#
_entry.id   AF-A0A7C1FNU0-F1
#
_cell.length_a   1.000
_cell.length_b   1.000
_cell.length_c   1.000
_cell.angle_alpha   90.00
_cell.angle_beta   90.00
_cell.angle_gamma   90.00
#
_symmetry.space_group_name_H-M   'P 1'
#
loop_
_entity.id
_entity.type
_entity.pdbx_description
1 polymer ?
#
loop_
_entity_poly.entity_id
_entity_poly.type
_entity_poly.pdbx_seq_one_letter_code
_entity_poly.pdbx_strand_id
1 'polypeptide(L)'
;MNCAGSHKLAAAAAVAVVGGLCSCLAVIDGGRNASGSAVWAAEPPAINPFGEAPTEREDATPGYVEMSDGTIYAGLIYLTRDKRLQLSDEKLQRQREVPLRVVKQIDCKVAKEWMEKEWKFKELALDEKMYTGRSYPAREYIHVITLHDGRTIEGGLSGVLYVQPFREKDPKTGHYKPQEEPLKLILHKRHKGEIGEDLKSLKYVKLVKLGEAAYKEGKQKAEAQKKTARQPG
;
A
#
# COMPACT_ATOMS: atom_id res chain seq x y z
N MET A 1 -23.12 4.28 -41.26
CA MET A 1 -22.60 2.90 -41.37
C MET A 1 -22.75 2.25 -40.01
N ASN A 2 -23.73 1.35 -39.90
CA ASN A 2 -24.13 0.68 -38.67
C ASN A 2 -23.36 -0.64 -38.54
N CYS A 3 -22.73 -0.90 -37.40
CA CYS A 3 -22.37 -2.26 -36.99
C CYS A 3 -22.72 -2.44 -35.51
N ALA A 4 -23.92 -2.93 -35.27
CA ALA A 4 -24.34 -3.51 -34.00
C ALA A 4 -23.77 -4.94 -33.91
N GLY A 5 -23.02 -5.22 -32.85
CA GLY A 5 -22.49 -6.55 -32.53
C GLY A 5 -22.87 -6.92 -31.11
N SER A 6 -23.98 -7.64 -30.98
CA SER A 6 -24.57 -8.10 -29.73
C SER A 6 -24.23 -9.57 -29.55
N HIS A 7 -23.55 -9.94 -28.46
CA HIS A 7 -23.44 -11.34 -28.04
C HIS A 7 -23.65 -11.45 -26.52
N LYS A 8 -24.82 -12.00 -26.18
CA LYS A 8 -25.17 -12.62 -24.89
C LYS A 8 -24.65 -14.06 -24.88
N LEU A 9 -24.37 -14.58 -23.68
CA LEU A 9 -24.54 -15.98 -23.18
C LEU A 9 -23.60 -16.12 -21.96
N ALA A 10 -24.07 -15.96 -20.71
CA ALA A 10 -24.85 -16.90 -19.89
C ALA A 10 -24.16 -18.27 -19.70
N ALA A 11 -23.62 -18.49 -18.50
CA ALA A 11 -23.37 -19.82 -17.94
C ALA A 11 -23.53 -19.74 -16.41
N ALA A 12 -24.61 -20.36 -15.92
CA ALA A 12 -24.87 -20.57 -14.50
C ALA A 12 -24.26 -21.92 -14.10
N ALA A 13 -23.42 -21.94 -13.07
CA ALA A 13 -22.90 -23.17 -12.46
C ALA A 13 -23.59 -23.39 -11.12
N ALA A 14 -24.33 -24.49 -11.02
CA ALA A 14 -24.93 -24.99 -9.81
C ALA A 14 -23.86 -25.59 -8.88
N VAL A 15 -23.88 -25.20 -7.61
CA VAL A 15 -23.05 -25.83 -6.56
C VAL A 15 -23.99 -26.58 -5.61
N ALA A 16 -23.83 -27.89 -5.59
CA ALA A 16 -24.47 -28.81 -4.66
C ALA A 16 -23.83 -28.66 -3.27
N VAL A 17 -24.67 -28.38 -2.26
CA VAL A 17 -24.28 -28.43 -0.85
C VAL A 17 -24.63 -29.82 -0.32
N VAL A 18 -23.60 -30.63 -0.08
CA VAL A 18 -23.73 -31.91 0.65
C VAL A 18 -23.49 -31.62 2.12
N GLY A 19 -24.51 -31.93 2.93
CA GLY A 19 -24.47 -31.87 4.38
C GLY A 19 -23.55 -32.92 5.00
N GLY A 20 -23.07 -32.62 6.21
CA GLY A 20 -22.30 -33.53 7.04
C GLY A 20 -22.56 -33.22 8.51
N LEU A 21 -23.53 -33.94 9.06
CA LEU A 21 -23.85 -34.07 10.49
C LEU A 21 -22.76 -34.90 11.20
N CYS A 22 -22.55 -34.65 12.50
CA CYS A 22 -22.16 -35.57 13.60
C CYS A 22 -21.21 -34.85 14.57
N SER A 23 -21.66 -34.44 15.75
CA SER A 23 -21.89 -35.27 16.95
C SER A 23 -20.58 -35.71 17.59
N CYS A 24 -20.27 -35.16 18.76
CA CYS A 24 -19.70 -35.87 19.92
C CYS A 24 -19.72 -34.92 21.14
N LEU A 25 -20.78 -35.04 21.92
CA LEU A 25 -20.84 -34.60 23.32
C LEU A 25 -19.90 -35.49 24.13
N ALA A 26 -18.84 -34.91 24.70
CA ALA A 26 -18.05 -35.56 25.72
C ALA A 26 -18.54 -35.13 27.10
N VAL A 27 -19.09 -36.09 27.84
CA VAL A 27 -19.36 -36.03 29.28
C VAL A 27 -18.01 -36.04 29.99
N ILE A 28 -17.78 -35.07 30.88
CA ILE A 28 -16.64 -35.09 31.80
C ILE A 28 -17.17 -35.38 33.19
N ASP A 29 -16.84 -36.58 33.67
CA ASP A 29 -17.11 -37.09 34.99
C ASP A 29 -16.38 -36.31 36.09
N GLY A 30 -17.07 -36.20 37.22
CA GLY A 30 -16.58 -35.54 38.43
C GLY A 30 -15.49 -36.34 39.13
N GLY A 31 -14.39 -35.66 39.44
CA GLY A 31 -13.33 -36.14 40.32
C GLY A 31 -12.92 -35.04 41.29
N ARG A 32 -13.67 -34.92 42.39
CA ARG A 32 -13.49 -33.89 43.43
C ARG A 32 -12.46 -34.40 44.44
N ASN A 33 -11.16 -34.21 44.15
CA ASN A 33 -10.08 -34.47 45.11
C ASN A 33 -9.71 -33.17 45.83
N ALA A 34 -10.14 -33.07 47.09
CA ALA A 34 -9.79 -31.97 47.99
C ALA A 34 -8.50 -32.33 48.75
N SER A 35 -7.35 -32.02 48.17
CA SER A 35 -6.09 -31.92 48.92
C SER A 35 -5.72 -30.45 49.06
N GLY A 36 -6.00 -29.90 50.25
CA GLY A 36 -5.65 -28.55 50.64
C GLY A 36 -4.14 -28.38 50.80
N SER A 37 -3.44 -28.14 49.69
CA SER A 37 -2.15 -27.46 49.72
C SER A 37 -2.41 -25.97 49.80
N ALA A 38 -1.90 -25.33 50.85
CA ALA A 38 -1.82 -23.89 50.93
C ALA A 38 -0.90 -23.40 49.78
N VAL A 39 -1.51 -23.04 48.65
CA VAL A 39 -0.85 -22.33 47.56
C VAL A 39 -0.56 -20.94 48.10
N TRP A 40 0.68 -20.74 48.55
CA TRP A 40 1.21 -19.40 48.76
C TRP A 40 0.99 -18.68 47.44
N ALA A 41 0.12 -17.66 47.45
CA ALA A 41 -0.25 -16.91 46.28
C ALA A 41 1.02 -16.28 45.72
N ALA A 42 1.63 -16.96 44.74
CA ALA A 42 2.70 -16.40 43.94
C ALA A 42 2.16 -15.07 43.39
N GLU A 43 2.85 -13.98 43.69
CA GLU A 43 2.50 -12.68 43.13
C GLU A 43 2.30 -12.85 41.63
N PRO A 44 1.17 -12.36 41.07
CA PRO A 44 0.91 -12.50 39.64
C PRO A 44 2.14 -11.95 38.91
N PRO A 45 2.68 -12.70 37.92
CA PRO A 45 3.87 -12.28 37.22
C PRO A 45 3.66 -10.84 36.75
N ALA A 46 4.60 -9.95 37.10
CA ALA A 46 4.49 -8.54 36.81
C ALA A 46 4.26 -8.36 35.30
N ILE A 47 3.02 -8.06 34.91
CA ILE A 47 2.66 -7.72 33.54
C ILE A 47 3.40 -6.44 33.25
N ASN A 48 4.44 -6.52 32.41
CA ASN A 48 5.16 -5.34 31.97
C ASN A 48 4.19 -4.49 31.12
N PRO A 49 3.74 -3.31 31.59
CA PRO A 49 2.87 -2.44 30.80
C PRO A 49 3.62 -1.86 29.58
N PHE A 50 4.94 -2.01 29.53
CA PHE A 50 5.83 -1.71 28.40
C PHE A 50 6.32 -2.97 27.70
N GLY A 51 5.49 -4.02 27.66
CA GLY A 51 5.75 -5.22 26.86
C GLY A 51 6.08 -4.87 25.41
N GLU A 52 6.62 -5.85 24.67
CA GLU A 52 7.01 -5.64 23.27
C GLU A 52 5.83 -5.05 22.48
N ALA A 53 6.03 -3.83 21.97
CA ALA A 53 4.99 -3.13 21.23
C ALA A 53 4.53 -4.00 20.04
N PRO A 54 3.22 -4.13 19.78
CA PRO A 54 2.72 -4.84 18.62
C PRO A 54 3.40 -4.31 17.36
N THR A 55 4.22 -5.15 16.74
CA THR A 55 5.09 -4.72 15.65
C THR A 55 4.36 -4.68 14.32
N GLU A 56 3.26 -5.42 14.25
CA GLU A 56 2.37 -5.48 13.10
C GLU A 56 1.18 -4.57 13.35
N ARG A 57 0.95 -3.71 12.37
CA ARG A 57 -0.16 -2.77 12.41
C ARG A 57 -1.38 -3.43 11.79
N GLU A 58 -2.50 -3.42 12.50
CA GLU A 58 -3.73 -4.13 12.09
C GLU A 58 -4.34 -3.61 10.77
N ASP A 59 -4.10 -2.34 10.42
CA ASP A 59 -4.57 -1.72 9.18
C ASP A 59 -3.57 -1.88 8.01
N ALA A 60 -2.42 -2.53 8.24
CA ALA A 60 -1.46 -2.77 7.19
C ALA A 60 -1.89 -3.92 6.29
N THR A 61 -1.86 -3.67 4.98
CA THR A 61 -2.27 -4.63 3.97
C THR A 61 -1.02 -5.16 3.24
N PRO A 62 -0.83 -6.48 3.12
CA PRO A 62 0.31 -7.02 2.37
C PRO A 62 0.22 -6.61 0.90
N GLY A 63 1.35 -6.30 0.26
CA GLY A 63 1.37 -5.90 -1.15
C GLY A 63 2.76 -5.55 -1.65
N TYR A 64 2.82 -4.86 -2.78
CA TYR A 64 4.06 -4.28 -3.28
C TYR A 64 3.83 -2.94 -3.99
N VAL A 65 4.90 -2.16 -4.05
CA VAL A 65 4.98 -0.89 -4.79
C VAL A 65 6.07 -0.99 -5.85
N GLU A 66 5.74 -0.64 -7.08
CA GLU A 66 6.67 -0.50 -8.19
C GLU A 66 6.91 0.98 -8.47
N MET A 67 8.17 1.36 -8.48
CA MET A 67 8.62 2.72 -8.81
C MET A 67 8.84 2.88 -10.31
N SER A 68 8.87 4.12 -10.78
CA SER A 68 9.15 4.45 -12.18
C SER A 68 10.54 4.01 -12.67
N ASP A 69 11.50 3.81 -11.77
CA ASP A 69 12.83 3.27 -12.08
C ASP A 69 12.85 1.73 -12.14
N GLY A 70 11.71 1.08 -11.93
CA GLY A 70 11.56 -0.38 -11.91
C GLY A 70 11.93 -1.02 -10.56
N THR A 71 12.29 -0.23 -9.54
CA THR A 71 12.52 -0.76 -8.19
C THR A 71 11.22 -1.24 -7.58
N ILE A 72 11.25 -2.42 -6.95
CA ILE A 72 10.08 -3.05 -6.34
C ILE A 72 10.27 -3.18 -4.84
N TYR A 73 9.32 -2.63 -4.09
CA TYR A 73 9.24 -2.72 -2.63
C TYR A 73 8.07 -3.60 -2.23
N ALA A 74 8.34 -4.84 -1.82
CA ALA A 74 7.33 -5.76 -1.31
C ALA A 74 7.27 -5.70 0.23
N GLY A 75 6.07 -5.61 0.80
CA GLY A 75 5.92 -5.40 2.24
C GLY A 75 4.48 -5.26 2.71
N LEU A 76 4.33 -4.85 3.95
CA LEU A 76 3.09 -4.38 4.53
C LEU A 76 2.91 -2.90 4.19
N ILE A 77 1.84 -2.57 3.49
CA ILE A 77 1.54 -1.21 3.02
C ILE A 77 0.44 -0.62 3.90
N TYR A 78 0.68 0.58 4.42
CA TYR A 78 -0.29 1.30 5.25
C TYR A 78 -0.23 2.81 5.06
N LEU A 79 -1.22 3.50 5.60
CA LEU A 79 -1.31 4.97 5.64
C LEU A 79 -1.02 5.48 7.06
N THR A 80 -0.85 6.80 7.20
CA THR A 80 -0.95 7.45 8.51
C THR A 80 -2.28 7.06 9.18
N ARG A 81 -2.26 6.88 10.51
CA ARG A 81 -3.45 6.44 11.27
C ARG A 81 -4.65 7.35 10.99
N ASP A 82 -5.81 6.73 10.78
CA ASP A 82 -7.09 7.35 10.44
C ASP A 82 -7.11 8.16 9.12
N LYS A 83 -6.01 8.18 8.35
CA LYS A 83 -5.99 8.83 7.04
C LYS A 83 -6.49 7.88 5.97
N ARG A 84 -7.24 8.46 5.03
CA ARG A 84 -7.77 7.80 3.83
C ARG A 84 -7.14 8.41 2.60
N LEU A 85 -7.21 7.70 1.48
CA LEU A 85 -6.78 8.21 0.20
C LEU A 85 -7.75 9.30 -0.27
N GLN A 86 -7.24 10.50 -0.50
CA GLN A 86 -8.01 11.62 -1.03
C GLN A 86 -7.95 11.61 -2.56
N LEU A 87 -9.05 11.21 -3.19
CA LEU A 87 -9.17 11.10 -4.64
C LEU A 87 -10.13 12.16 -5.17
N SER A 88 -9.69 12.96 -6.12
CA SER A 88 -10.53 13.89 -6.87
C SER A 88 -11.08 13.18 -8.11
N ASP A 89 -12.31 12.66 -8.03
CA ASP A 89 -12.97 11.94 -9.12
C ASP A 89 -13.32 12.92 -10.25
N GLU A 90 -12.75 12.71 -11.44
CA GLU A 90 -12.91 13.59 -12.59
C GLU A 90 -14.34 13.54 -13.16
N LYS A 91 -14.98 12.35 -13.14
CA LYS A 91 -16.31 12.16 -13.73
C LYS A 91 -17.40 12.86 -12.92
N LEU A 92 -17.27 12.84 -11.60
CA LEU A 92 -18.25 13.43 -10.68
C LEU A 92 -17.83 14.80 -10.14
N GLN A 93 -16.63 15.26 -10.47
CA GLN A 93 -16.05 16.52 -10.00
C GLN A 93 -16.15 16.70 -8.48
N ARG A 94 -15.98 15.60 -7.72
CA ARG A 94 -16.09 15.59 -6.26
C ARG A 94 -14.92 14.86 -5.63
N GLN A 95 -14.54 15.31 -4.44
CA GLN A 95 -13.54 14.63 -3.63
C GLN A 95 -14.16 13.40 -2.96
N ARG A 96 -13.47 12.27 -3.03
CA ARG A 96 -13.84 11.01 -2.38
C ARG A 96 -12.71 10.58 -1.45
N GLU A 97 -13.09 9.98 -0.33
CA GLU A 97 -12.16 9.34 0.58
C GLU A 97 -12.25 7.81 0.43
N VAL A 98 -11.16 7.18 0.05
CA VAL A 98 -11.10 5.72 -0.16
C VAL A 98 -10.20 5.09 0.91
N PRO A 99 -10.71 4.19 1.77
CA PRO A 99 -9.86 3.50 2.73
C PRO A 99 -8.97 2.48 2.01
N LEU A 100 -7.75 2.24 2.52
CA LEU A 100 -6.79 1.36 1.85
C LEU A 100 -7.30 -0.09 1.69
N ARG A 101 -8.07 -0.57 2.68
CA ARG A 101 -8.64 -1.94 2.72
C ARG A 101 -9.59 -2.30 1.57
N VAL A 102 -10.15 -1.32 0.86
CA VAL A 102 -11.05 -1.59 -0.28
C VAL A 102 -10.33 -1.54 -1.62
N VAL A 103 -9.06 -1.12 -1.61
CA VAL A 103 -8.26 -0.92 -2.81
C VAL A 103 -7.53 -2.22 -3.16
N LYS A 104 -7.68 -2.64 -4.41
CA LYS A 104 -6.96 -3.79 -4.96
C LYS A 104 -5.66 -3.36 -5.65
N GLN A 105 -5.74 -2.30 -6.45
CA GLN A 105 -4.63 -1.80 -7.26
C GLN A 105 -4.75 -0.29 -7.47
N ILE A 106 -3.62 0.41 -7.51
CA ILE A 106 -3.50 1.82 -7.87
C ILE A 106 -2.48 1.90 -9.01
N ASP A 107 -2.95 2.31 -10.20
CA ASP A 107 -2.08 2.61 -11.33
C ASP A 107 -1.88 4.12 -11.41
N CYS A 108 -0.62 4.56 -11.54
CA CYS A 108 -0.28 5.96 -11.73
C CYS A 108 0.12 6.20 -13.19
N LYS A 109 -0.60 7.11 -13.85
CA LYS A 109 -0.35 7.52 -15.23
C LYS A 109 0.12 8.97 -15.23
N VAL A 110 1.13 9.25 -16.04
CA VAL A 110 1.59 10.62 -16.27
C VAL A 110 0.62 11.31 -17.23
N ALA A 111 -0.07 12.33 -16.76
CA ALA A 111 -1.04 13.08 -17.55
C ALA A 111 -0.36 14.17 -18.37
N LYS A 112 0.58 14.89 -17.74
CA LYS A 112 1.29 16.00 -18.36
C LYS A 112 2.68 16.16 -17.75
N GLU A 113 3.66 16.44 -18.60
CA GLU A 113 5.03 16.76 -18.22
C GLU A 113 5.44 18.09 -18.87
N TRP A 114 6.09 18.96 -18.13
CA TRP A 114 6.62 20.21 -18.67
C TRP A 114 7.76 20.76 -17.81
N MET A 115 8.60 21.61 -18.41
CA MET A 115 9.56 22.43 -17.67
C MET A 115 8.89 23.75 -17.31
N GLU A 116 8.71 24.00 -16.01
CA GLU A 116 8.09 25.23 -15.50
C GLU A 116 9.19 26.26 -15.23
N LYS A 117 9.05 27.46 -15.80
CA LYS A 117 9.97 28.57 -15.54
C LYS A 117 9.68 29.14 -14.17
N GLU A 118 10.71 29.25 -13.34
CA GLU A 118 10.61 29.92 -12.04
C GLU A 118 10.36 31.41 -12.26
N TRP A 119 9.40 31.94 -11.51
CA TRP A 119 9.07 33.34 -11.50
C TRP A 119 8.90 33.81 -10.05
N LYS A 120 9.20 35.07 -9.84
CA LYS A 120 8.97 35.80 -8.59
C LYS A 120 8.18 37.06 -8.90
N PHE A 121 7.43 37.57 -7.93
CA PHE A 121 6.90 38.93 -8.03
C PHE A 121 8.07 39.92 -8.06
N LYS A 122 8.01 40.88 -8.97
CA LYS A 122 9.04 41.92 -9.10
C LYS A 122 9.11 42.79 -7.85
N GLU A 123 7.95 43.18 -7.32
CA GLU A 123 7.78 43.90 -6.05
C GLU A 123 6.60 43.28 -5.28
N LEU A 124 6.61 43.32 -3.94
CA LEU A 124 5.60 42.64 -3.10
C LEU A 124 4.15 43.10 -3.36
N ALA A 125 3.96 44.31 -3.90
CA ALA A 125 2.65 44.91 -4.15
C ALA A 125 2.29 45.03 -5.64
N LEU A 126 3.17 44.63 -6.56
CA LEU A 126 2.93 44.68 -8.00
C LEU A 126 2.78 43.27 -8.57
N ASP A 127 1.71 43.06 -9.34
CA ASP A 127 1.40 41.79 -10.01
C ASP A 127 2.30 41.50 -11.24
N GLU A 128 3.45 42.18 -11.35
CA GLU A 128 4.43 41.95 -12.39
C GLU A 128 5.29 40.71 -12.07
N LYS A 129 5.17 39.66 -12.89
CA LYS A 129 5.99 38.45 -12.77
C LYS A 129 7.34 38.65 -13.45
N MET A 130 8.42 38.47 -12.70
CA MET A 130 9.80 38.45 -13.20
C MET A 130 10.31 37.00 -13.22
N TYR A 131 10.69 36.51 -14.40
CA TYR A 131 11.29 35.19 -14.57
C TYR A 131 12.76 35.21 -14.14
N THR A 132 13.18 34.21 -13.36
CA THR A 132 14.56 34.13 -12.82
C THR A 132 15.54 33.50 -13.81
N GLY A 133 15.06 33.00 -14.95
CA GLY A 133 15.84 32.25 -15.94
C GLY A 133 16.05 30.77 -15.57
N ARG A 134 15.63 30.36 -14.36
CA ARG A 134 15.68 28.98 -13.89
C ARG A 134 14.41 28.23 -14.27
N SER A 135 14.53 26.92 -14.44
CA SER A 135 13.39 26.04 -14.66
C SER A 135 13.49 24.79 -13.79
N TYR A 136 12.32 24.24 -13.45
CA TYR A 136 12.21 22.97 -12.74
C TYR A 136 11.27 22.03 -13.51
N PRO A 137 11.50 20.71 -13.44
CA PRO A 137 10.60 19.75 -14.03
C PRO A 137 9.31 19.67 -13.22
N ALA A 138 8.18 19.64 -13.91
CA ALA A 138 6.87 19.49 -13.30
C ALA A 138 6.09 18.37 -13.99
N ARG A 139 5.39 17.56 -13.18
CA ARG A 139 4.56 16.45 -13.63
C ARG A 139 3.21 16.47 -12.96
N GLU A 140 2.18 16.15 -13.71
CA GLU A 140 0.83 15.90 -13.22
C GLU A 140 0.46 14.45 -13.48
N TYR A 141 -0.16 13.83 -12.47
CA TYR A 141 -0.49 12.41 -12.48
C TYR A 141 -1.99 12.19 -12.35
N ILE A 142 -2.51 11.27 -13.16
CA ILE A 142 -3.84 10.70 -13.02
C ILE A 142 -3.69 9.29 -12.47
N HIS A 143 -4.44 8.98 -11.43
CA HIS A 143 -4.41 7.68 -10.79
C HIS A 143 -5.69 6.92 -11.14
N VAL A 144 -5.55 5.63 -11.45
CA VAL A 144 -6.66 4.71 -11.64
C VAL A 144 -6.66 3.74 -10.46
N ILE A 145 -7.64 3.89 -9.57
CA ILE A 145 -7.83 3.01 -8.43
C ILE A 145 -8.81 1.91 -8.82
N THR A 146 -8.36 0.66 -8.75
CA THR A 146 -9.22 -0.52 -8.87
C THR A 146 -9.57 -1.01 -7.48
N LEU A 147 -10.86 -1.08 -7.17
CA LEU A 147 -11.38 -1.61 -5.90
C LEU A 147 -11.46 -3.14 -5.92
N HIS A 148 -11.62 -3.77 -4.76
CA HIS A 148 -11.86 -5.22 -4.67
C HIS A 148 -13.11 -5.66 -5.42
N ASP A 149 -14.14 -4.81 -5.49
CA ASP A 149 -15.37 -5.03 -6.26
C ASP A 149 -15.15 -4.97 -7.79
N GLY A 150 -13.93 -4.69 -8.27
CA GLY A 150 -13.60 -4.53 -9.68
C GLY A 150 -13.95 -3.17 -10.29
N ARG A 151 -14.64 -2.30 -9.54
CA ARG A 151 -14.91 -0.92 -9.97
C ARG A 151 -13.62 -0.12 -10.06
N THR A 152 -13.53 0.75 -11.07
CA THR A 152 -12.41 1.66 -11.27
C THR A 152 -12.83 3.10 -11.01
N ILE A 153 -11.97 3.87 -10.36
CA ILE A 153 -12.14 5.31 -10.16
C ILE A 153 -10.88 5.99 -10.66
N GLU A 154 -11.04 7.00 -11.51
CA GLU A 154 -9.95 7.75 -12.12
C GLU A 154 -9.96 9.18 -11.59
N GLY A 155 -8.77 9.69 -11.27
CA GLY A 155 -8.64 11.04 -10.75
C GLY A 155 -7.29 11.39 -10.17
N GLY A 156 -7.15 12.64 -9.73
CA GLY A 156 -5.97 13.10 -8.99
C GLY A 156 -5.97 12.53 -7.58
N LEU A 157 -4.91 11.84 -7.19
CA LEU A 157 -4.74 11.23 -5.88
C LEU A 157 -3.67 11.97 -5.08
N SER A 158 -3.93 12.19 -3.79
CA SER A 158 -2.91 12.64 -2.85
C SER A 158 -2.93 11.77 -1.59
N GLY A 159 -1.74 11.36 -1.14
CA GLY A 159 -1.58 10.55 0.05
C GLY A 159 -0.13 10.19 0.34
N VAL A 160 0.12 9.73 1.56
CA VAL A 160 1.43 9.20 1.98
C VAL A 160 1.26 7.72 2.27
N LEU A 161 2.00 6.88 1.54
CA LEU A 161 2.10 5.45 1.77
C LEU A 161 3.36 5.15 2.56
N TYR A 162 3.26 4.20 3.48
CA TYR A 162 4.40 3.60 4.15
C TYR A 162 4.48 2.14 3.74
N VAL A 163 5.69 1.70 3.36
CA VAL A 163 5.97 0.30 3.03
C VAL A 163 6.93 -0.23 4.09
N GLN A 164 6.43 -1.13 4.92
CA GLN A 164 7.24 -1.83 5.90
C GLN A 164 7.66 -3.20 5.34
N PRO A 165 8.96 -3.47 5.17
CA PRO A 165 9.42 -4.77 4.71
C PRO A 165 9.00 -5.85 5.72
N PHE A 166 8.63 -7.04 5.23
CA PHE A 166 8.30 -8.16 6.10
C PHE A 166 9.53 -8.56 6.91
N ARG A 167 9.33 -8.77 8.21
CA ARG A 167 10.38 -9.28 9.09
C ARG A 167 10.61 -10.75 8.78
N GLU A 168 11.70 -11.06 8.11
CA GLU A 168 12.18 -12.43 8.02
C GLU A 168 12.93 -12.77 9.33
N LYS A 169 12.53 -13.87 9.98
CA LYS A 169 13.32 -14.44 11.08
C LYS A 169 14.65 -14.88 10.50
N ASP A 170 15.75 -14.55 11.17
CA ASP A 170 17.03 -15.05 10.70
C ASP A 170 17.07 -16.58 10.91
N PRO A 171 17.28 -17.36 9.85
CA PRO A 171 17.20 -18.82 9.93
C PRO A 171 18.33 -19.41 10.81
N LYS A 172 19.40 -18.65 11.06
CA LYS A 172 20.56 -19.09 11.84
C LYS A 172 20.39 -18.86 13.35
N THR A 173 19.81 -17.73 13.73
CA THR A 173 19.72 -17.30 15.14
C THR A 173 18.32 -17.49 15.72
N GLY A 174 17.28 -17.62 14.88
CA GLY A 174 15.89 -17.63 15.33
C GLY A 174 15.39 -16.29 15.86
N HIS A 175 16.28 -15.30 16.01
CA HIS A 175 15.96 -13.94 16.42
C HIS A 175 15.36 -13.15 15.26
N TYR A 176 14.46 -12.23 15.58
CA TYR A 176 13.96 -11.27 14.61
C TYR A 176 15.05 -10.24 14.29
N LYS A 177 15.18 -9.89 13.01
CA LYS A 177 15.99 -8.74 12.62
C LYS A 177 15.44 -7.45 13.25
N PRO A 178 16.32 -6.48 13.58
CA PRO A 178 15.89 -5.16 14.00
C PRO A 178 14.88 -4.58 13.01
N GLN A 179 13.89 -3.84 13.51
CA GLN A 179 12.88 -3.24 12.66
C GLN A 179 13.51 -2.18 11.75
N GLU A 180 13.46 -2.41 10.45
CA GLU A 180 13.82 -1.40 9.47
C GLU A 180 12.77 -0.28 9.47
N GLU A 181 13.21 0.97 9.28
CA GLU A 181 12.31 2.10 9.17
C GLU A 181 11.40 1.94 7.95
N PRO A 182 10.08 2.17 8.09
CA PRO A 182 9.15 2.08 6.98
C PRO A 182 9.52 3.07 5.87
N LEU A 183 9.55 2.58 4.62
CA LEU A 183 9.80 3.43 3.46
C LEU A 183 8.61 4.35 3.23
N LYS A 184 8.83 5.66 3.33
CA LYS A 184 7.82 6.69 3.08
C LYS A 184 7.76 7.04 1.60
N LEU A 185 6.62 6.82 0.98
CA LEU A 185 6.34 7.15 -0.42
C LEU A 185 5.18 8.13 -0.50
N ILE A 186 5.32 9.17 -1.32
CA ILE A 186 4.28 10.19 -1.50
C ILE A 186 3.61 9.98 -2.86
N LEU A 187 2.28 9.88 -2.84
CA LEU A 187 1.44 9.92 -4.03
C LEU A 187 1.12 11.38 -4.34
N HIS A 188 1.78 11.90 -5.38
CA HIS A 188 1.62 13.28 -5.80
C HIS A 188 0.51 13.40 -6.83
N LYS A 189 -0.43 14.33 -6.64
CA LYS A 189 -1.27 14.81 -7.76
C LYS A 189 -0.42 15.60 -8.76
N ARG A 190 0.42 16.49 -8.23
CA ARG A 190 1.42 17.26 -8.97
C ARG A 190 2.75 17.17 -8.24
N HIS A 191 3.81 16.84 -8.97
CA HIS A 191 5.17 16.73 -8.46
C HIS A 191 6.04 17.77 -9.15
N LYS A 192 6.69 18.60 -8.36
CA LYS A 192 7.67 19.58 -8.80
C LYS A 192 9.04 19.07 -8.36
N GLY A 193 9.97 18.96 -9.29
CA GLY A 193 11.36 18.65 -8.98
C GLY A 193 12.13 19.87 -8.52
N GLU A 194 13.41 19.67 -8.27
CA GLU A 194 14.31 20.73 -7.89
C GLU A 194 14.76 21.55 -9.12
N ILE A 195 15.33 22.73 -8.85
CA ILE A 195 15.81 23.60 -9.92
C ILE A 195 17.03 22.96 -10.59
N GLY A 196 17.00 22.87 -11.93
CA GLY A 196 18.10 22.29 -12.71
C GLY A 196 18.02 20.76 -12.86
N GLU A 197 17.02 20.11 -12.26
CA GLU A 197 16.75 18.70 -12.52
C GLU A 197 16.08 18.46 -13.88
N ASP A 198 16.28 17.26 -14.41
CA ASP A 198 15.60 16.78 -15.62
C ASP A 198 14.28 16.10 -15.30
N LEU A 199 13.36 16.06 -16.26
CA LEU A 199 12.13 15.27 -16.11
C LEU A 199 12.43 13.81 -15.73
N LYS A 200 13.49 13.21 -16.26
CA LYS A 200 13.84 11.80 -16.01
C LYS A 200 14.26 11.52 -14.56
N SER A 201 14.78 12.49 -13.81
CA SER A 201 15.20 12.28 -12.42
C SER A 201 14.02 12.17 -11.46
N LEU A 202 12.84 12.71 -11.83
CA LEU A 202 11.64 12.68 -11.00
C LEU A 202 11.06 11.27 -10.87
N LYS A 203 11.52 10.53 -9.86
CA LYS A 203 10.96 9.22 -9.55
C LYS A 203 9.55 9.34 -8.99
N TYR A 204 8.68 8.40 -9.36
CA TYR A 204 7.31 8.34 -8.86
C TYR A 204 6.86 6.91 -8.65
N VAL A 205 5.79 6.75 -7.87
CA VAL A 205 5.13 5.46 -7.69
C VAL A 205 4.31 5.16 -8.94
N LYS A 206 4.66 4.10 -9.66
CA LYS A 206 4.01 3.72 -10.92
C LYS A 206 2.82 2.80 -10.69
N LEU A 207 2.98 1.81 -9.80
CA LEU A 207 1.97 0.81 -9.51
C LEU A 207 2.00 0.42 -8.03
N VAL A 208 0.83 0.31 -7.42
CA VAL A 208 0.64 -0.28 -6.09
C VAL A 208 -0.35 -1.42 -6.22
N LYS A 209 0.01 -2.62 -5.79
CA LYS A 209 -0.93 -3.75 -5.70
C LYS A 209 -1.02 -4.22 -4.26
N LEU A 210 -2.25 -4.46 -3.81
CA LEU A 210 -2.57 -4.88 -2.45
C LEU A 210 -3.18 -6.30 -2.47
N GLY A 211 -2.94 -7.04 -1.39
CA GLY A 211 -3.34 -8.43 -1.18
C GLY A 211 -2.17 -9.41 -1.10
N GLU A 212 -2.41 -10.58 -0.50
CA GLU A 212 -1.39 -11.62 -0.31
C GLU A 212 -0.82 -12.16 -1.62
N ALA A 213 -1.67 -12.32 -2.64
CA ALA A 213 -1.25 -12.74 -3.97
C ALA A 213 -0.30 -11.71 -4.61
N ALA A 214 -0.60 -10.42 -4.45
CA ALA A 214 0.27 -9.34 -4.91
C ALA A 214 1.59 -9.37 -4.14
N TYR A 215 1.57 -9.56 -2.83
CA TYR A 215 2.80 -9.67 -2.04
C TYR A 215 3.72 -10.79 -2.54
N LYS A 216 3.19 -11.99 -2.81
CA LYS A 216 3.96 -13.10 -3.39
C LYS A 216 4.55 -12.74 -4.76
N GLU A 217 3.77 -12.10 -5.64
CA GLU A 217 4.24 -11.59 -6.94
C GLU A 217 5.38 -10.58 -6.76
N GLY A 218 5.21 -9.61 -5.86
CA GLY A 218 6.20 -8.57 -5.56
C GLY A 218 7.50 -9.14 -5.01
N LYS A 219 7.43 -10.14 -4.13
CA LYS A 219 8.60 -10.83 -3.58
C LYS A 219 9.42 -11.51 -4.69
N GLN A 220 8.75 -12.26 -5.56
CA GLN A 220 9.40 -12.92 -6.71
C GLN A 220 10.07 -11.91 -7.65
N LYS A 221 9.39 -10.79 -7.95
CA LYS A 221 9.96 -9.75 -8.81
C LYS A 221 11.14 -9.04 -8.17
N ALA A 222 11.08 -8.73 -6.87
CA ALA A 222 12.18 -8.12 -6.15
C ALA A 222 13.42 -9.05 -6.07
N GLU A 223 13.21 -10.35 -5.88
CA GLU A 223 14.28 -11.36 -5.93
C GLU A 223 14.89 -11.48 -7.32
N ALA A 224 14.07 -11.49 -8.38
CA ALA A 224 14.54 -11.50 -9.75
C ALA A 224 15.39 -10.26 -10.06
N GLN A 225 14.94 -9.07 -9.66
CA GLN A 225 15.69 -7.82 -9.83
C GLN A 225 17.04 -7.86 -9.09
N LYS A 226 17.07 -8.37 -7.86
CA LYS A 226 18.31 -8.56 -7.08
C LYS A 226 19.27 -9.55 -7.77
N LYS A 227 18.74 -10.62 -8.39
CA LYS A 227 19.56 -11.59 -9.12
C LYS A 227 20.19 -10.96 -10.36
N THR A 228 19.40 -10.22 -11.15
CA THR A 228 19.90 -9.49 -12.33
C THR A 228 20.97 -8.47 -11.95
N ALA A 229 20.78 -7.72 -10.85
CA ALA A 229 21.77 -6.74 -10.38
C ALA A 229 23.09 -7.35 -9.88
N ARG A 230 23.09 -8.64 -9.48
CA ARG A 230 24.29 -9.35 -8.97
C ARG A 230 25.11 -10.01 -10.07
N GLN A 231 24.62 -10.12 -11.29
CA GLN A 231 25.39 -10.63 -12.42
C GLN A 231 26.04 -9.43 -13.13
N PRO A 232 27.28 -9.04 -12.78
CA PRO A 232 28.02 -8.08 -13.59
C PRO A 232 28.23 -8.72 -14.96
N GLY A 233 27.75 -8.04 -16.01
CA GLY A 233 28.00 -8.41 -17.40
C GLY A 233 29.45 -8.17 -17.81
#